data_AF-A0A9E5SHL6-F1
#
_entry.id   AF-A0A9E5SHL6-F1
#
_cell.length_a   1.000
_cell.length_b   1.000
_cell.length_c   1.000
_cell.angle_alpha   90.00
_cell.angle_beta   90.00
_cell.angle_gamma   90.00
#
_symmetry.space_group_name_H-M   'P 1'
#
loop_
_entity.id
_entity.type
_entity.pdbx_description
1 polymer ?
#
loop_
_entity_poly.entity_id
_entity_poly.type
_entity_poly.pdbx_seq_one_letter_code
_entity_poly.pdbx_strand_id
1 'polypeptide(L)'
;MEKPVITTYCGLDCDTCDFKESCNCGGCVATQGKPFHGQCDVAVCAVAKGKAFCGECESFPCETLKRYSFDPEHGDNGARIERCRQLKADLVAIAREGVNPIAYCGFSCNHCFLGQWCGSCRSDYNCCSYATICDGGLCPNVTCCQERSIEGCYECPDLTTCTIGFYTPGNDGAYACKAQAIFISKYGKEDFLRVLDRLHEISPDFEKTQEVLGDSVDKGLEILEGCRE
;
A
#
# COMPACT_ATOMS: atom_id res chain seq x y z
N MET A 1 -11.78 -14.23 -2.77
CA MET A 1 -11.22 -14.70 -4.07
C MET A 1 -9.94 -15.52 -3.81
N GLU A 2 -9.51 -16.41 -4.72
CA GLU A 2 -8.22 -17.12 -4.55
C GLU A 2 -7.05 -16.16 -4.83
N LYS A 3 -6.01 -16.16 -3.99
CA LYS A 3 -4.84 -15.26 -4.12
C LYS A 3 -4.10 -15.58 -5.43
N PRO A 4 -3.86 -14.61 -6.32
CA PRO A 4 -3.20 -14.88 -7.59
C PRO A 4 -1.77 -15.36 -7.34
N VAL A 5 -1.42 -16.48 -7.97
CA VAL A 5 -0.06 -17.01 -7.92
C VAL A 5 0.81 -16.17 -8.85
N ILE A 6 1.87 -15.58 -8.31
CA ILE A 6 2.84 -14.81 -9.10
C ILE A 6 3.75 -15.80 -9.82
N THR A 7 3.55 -15.97 -11.14
CA THR A 7 4.29 -16.92 -11.98
C THR A 7 5.37 -16.24 -12.83
N THR A 8 5.41 -14.91 -12.87
CA THR A 8 6.39 -14.12 -13.63
C THR A 8 6.88 -12.89 -12.87
N TYR A 9 8.09 -12.45 -13.21
CA TYR A 9 8.71 -11.27 -12.60
C TYR A 9 8.26 -9.96 -13.26
N CYS A 10 7.95 -9.96 -14.55
CA CYS A 10 7.59 -8.76 -15.31
C CYS A 10 6.08 -8.46 -15.34
N GLY A 11 5.27 -9.30 -14.70
CA GLY A 11 3.82 -9.18 -14.63
C GLY A 11 3.07 -9.88 -15.76
N LEU A 12 3.70 -10.23 -16.89
CA LEU A 12 3.02 -10.98 -17.96
C LEU A 12 2.55 -12.36 -17.50
N ASP A 13 1.63 -12.96 -18.24
CA ASP A 13 1.15 -14.30 -17.95
C ASP A 13 1.93 -15.34 -18.76
N CYS A 14 2.61 -16.26 -18.07
CA CYS A 14 3.26 -17.37 -18.75
C CYS A 14 2.26 -18.36 -19.35
N ASP A 15 1.04 -18.45 -18.83
CA ASP A 15 0.04 -19.42 -19.29
C ASP A 15 -0.57 -19.02 -20.64
N THR A 16 -0.47 -17.74 -21.01
CA THR A 16 -0.86 -17.24 -22.33
C THR A 16 0.34 -16.92 -23.23
N CYS A 17 1.53 -17.44 -22.92
CA CYS A 17 2.76 -17.16 -23.67
C CYS A 17 3.02 -18.25 -24.72
N ASP A 18 2.97 -17.88 -26.00
CA ASP A 18 3.18 -18.80 -27.14
C ASP A 18 4.55 -19.50 -27.10
N PHE A 19 5.56 -18.88 -26.50
CA PHE A 19 6.90 -19.46 -26.33
C PHE A 19 6.96 -20.56 -25.27
N LYS A 20 5.96 -20.68 -24.39
CA LYS A 20 5.89 -21.75 -23.39
C LYS A 20 5.82 -23.11 -24.07
N GLU A 21 4.86 -23.28 -24.99
CA GLU A 21 4.69 -24.51 -25.74
C GLU A 21 5.70 -24.64 -26.90
N SER A 22 5.83 -23.60 -27.73
CA SER A 22 6.64 -23.67 -28.95
C SER A 22 8.15 -23.83 -28.69
N CYS A 23 8.65 -23.35 -27.54
CA CYS A 23 10.04 -23.48 -27.15
C CYS A 23 10.27 -24.44 -25.96
N ASN A 24 9.24 -25.20 -25.55
CA ASN A 24 9.30 -26.09 -24.38
C ASN A 24 9.86 -25.37 -23.12
N CYS A 25 9.39 -24.14 -22.88
CA CYS A 25 9.86 -23.29 -21.79
C CYS A 25 9.08 -23.61 -20.50
N GLY A 26 9.80 -23.78 -19.39
CA GLY A 26 9.20 -24.12 -18.10
C GLY A 26 8.44 -22.98 -17.39
N GLY A 27 8.50 -21.75 -17.90
CA GLY A 27 7.90 -20.54 -17.30
C GLY A 27 8.88 -19.74 -16.43
N CYS A 28 8.62 -18.44 -16.24
CA CYS A 28 9.60 -17.49 -15.68
C CYS A 28 10.06 -17.83 -14.25
N VAL A 29 9.15 -18.01 -13.30
CA VAL A 29 9.51 -18.34 -11.91
C VAL A 29 10.06 -19.76 -11.80
N ALA A 30 9.45 -20.73 -12.49
CA ALA A 30 9.88 -22.13 -12.48
C ALA A 30 11.30 -22.33 -13.04
N THR A 31 11.70 -21.53 -14.03
CA THR A 31 13.06 -21.53 -14.60
C THR A 31 14.04 -20.61 -13.85
N GLN A 32 13.63 -20.01 -12.72
CA GLN A 32 14.43 -19.04 -11.97
C GLN A 32 14.91 -17.86 -12.83
N GLY A 33 14.06 -17.35 -13.70
CA GLY A 33 14.39 -16.22 -14.57
C GLY A 33 15.23 -16.58 -15.80
N LYS A 34 15.19 -17.84 -16.23
CA LYS A 34 15.85 -18.33 -17.45
C LYS A 34 14.82 -18.87 -18.45
N PRO A 35 13.98 -18.00 -19.05
CA PRO A 35 13.06 -18.40 -20.12
C PRO A 35 13.80 -18.93 -21.36
N PHE A 36 13.06 -19.24 -22.43
CA PHE A 36 13.57 -19.87 -23.66
C PHE A 36 14.82 -19.19 -24.26
N HIS A 37 14.99 -17.88 -24.07
CA HIS A 37 16.12 -17.10 -24.59
C HIS A 37 17.29 -16.97 -23.60
N GLY A 38 17.30 -17.73 -22.51
CA GLY A 38 18.32 -17.67 -21.46
C GLY A 38 17.98 -16.66 -20.36
N GLN A 39 18.99 -16.08 -19.74
CA GLN A 39 18.85 -15.21 -18.56
C GLN A 39 18.08 -13.91 -18.87
N CYS A 40 17.09 -13.59 -18.04
CA CYS A 40 16.29 -12.37 -18.15
C CYS A 40 16.73 -11.31 -17.12
N ASP A 41 17.11 -10.11 -17.56
CA ASP A 41 17.60 -9.07 -16.64
C ASP A 41 16.51 -8.57 -15.68
N VAL A 42 15.25 -8.58 -16.12
CA VAL A 42 14.11 -8.23 -15.25
C VAL A 42 14.00 -9.20 -14.09
N ALA A 43 14.14 -10.50 -14.36
CA ALA A 43 14.12 -11.53 -13.33
C ALA A 43 15.31 -11.41 -12.39
N VAL A 44 16.52 -11.21 -12.93
CA VAL A 44 17.75 -10.98 -12.14
C VAL A 44 17.58 -9.79 -11.22
N CYS A 45 17.04 -8.68 -11.73
CA CYS A 45 16.79 -7.47 -10.96
C CYS A 45 15.75 -7.70 -9.84
N ALA A 46 14.63 -8.35 -10.14
CA ALA A 46 13.59 -8.65 -9.15
C ALA A 46 14.12 -9.55 -8.02
N VAL A 47 14.82 -10.63 -8.37
CA VAL A 47 15.43 -11.56 -7.41
C VAL A 47 16.48 -10.86 -6.55
N ALA A 48 17.37 -10.08 -7.15
CA ALA A 48 18.40 -9.33 -6.41
C ALA A 48 17.79 -8.33 -5.41
N LYS A 49 16.60 -7.81 -5.70
CA LYS A 49 15.85 -6.88 -4.82
C LYS A 49 14.88 -7.58 -3.87
N GLY A 50 14.79 -8.91 -3.90
CA GLY A 50 13.84 -9.68 -3.10
C GLY A 50 12.37 -9.38 -3.43
N LYS A 51 12.07 -9.00 -4.67
CA LYS A 51 10.71 -8.71 -5.13
C LYS A 51 10.11 -9.91 -5.85
N ALA A 52 8.85 -10.23 -5.56
CA ALA A 52 8.17 -11.34 -6.24
C ALA A 52 7.91 -11.00 -7.72
N PHE A 53 7.61 -9.73 -8.01
CA PHE A 53 7.46 -9.19 -9.35
C PHE A 53 7.71 -7.68 -9.36
N CYS A 54 7.85 -7.10 -10.56
CA CYS A 54 8.22 -5.69 -10.71
C CYS A 54 7.21 -4.71 -10.10
N GLY A 55 5.93 -5.06 -9.99
CA GLY A 55 4.92 -4.21 -9.37
C GLY A 55 5.20 -3.88 -7.89
N GLU A 56 5.97 -4.72 -7.20
CA GLU A 56 6.39 -4.50 -5.80
C GLU A 56 7.64 -3.62 -5.66
N CYS A 57 8.25 -3.20 -6.78
CA CYS A 57 9.40 -2.31 -6.76
C CYS A 57 8.98 -0.91 -6.29
N GLU A 58 9.76 -0.31 -5.40
CA GLU A 58 9.54 1.04 -4.86
C GLU A 58 9.61 2.10 -5.95
N SER A 59 10.45 1.86 -6.97
CA SER A 59 10.60 2.74 -8.14
C SER A 59 9.72 2.30 -9.31
N PHE A 60 8.64 1.55 -9.08
CA PHE A 60 7.78 1.06 -10.15
C PHE A 60 7.02 2.21 -10.85
N PRO A 61 6.95 2.26 -12.20
CA PRO A 61 7.73 1.44 -13.13
C PRO A 61 9.19 1.91 -13.22
N CYS A 62 10.13 1.00 -12.99
CA CYS A 62 11.55 1.34 -12.98
C CYS A 62 12.14 1.32 -14.41
N GLU A 63 13.28 1.97 -14.59
CA GLU A 63 13.93 2.09 -15.91
C GLU A 63 14.27 0.73 -16.55
N THR A 64 14.60 -0.30 -15.75
CA THR A 64 14.80 -1.66 -16.27
C THR A 64 13.54 -2.21 -16.91
N LEU A 65 12.38 -2.07 -16.24
CA LEU A 65 11.12 -2.56 -16.78
C LEU A 65 10.71 -1.74 -18.00
N LYS A 66 10.82 -0.40 -17.95
CA LYS A 66 10.50 0.48 -19.09
C LYS A 66 11.31 0.12 -20.32
N ARG A 67 12.63 -0.11 -20.18
CA ARG A 67 13.49 -0.50 -21.29
C ARG A 67 13.02 -1.80 -21.96
N TYR A 68 12.66 -2.81 -21.16
CA TYR A 68 12.13 -4.07 -21.69
C TYR A 68 10.77 -3.88 -22.36
N SER A 69 9.89 -3.06 -21.78
CA SER A 69 8.55 -2.84 -22.31
C SER A 69 8.53 -2.02 -23.61
N PHE A 70 9.48 -1.11 -23.79
CA PHE A 70 9.55 -0.19 -24.93
C PHE A 70 10.76 -0.45 -25.83
N ASP A 71 11.34 -1.65 -25.78
CA ASP A 71 12.39 -2.05 -26.71
C ASP A 71 11.85 -2.02 -28.17
N PRO A 72 12.56 -1.44 -29.15
CA PRO A 72 12.06 -1.31 -30.52
C PRO A 72 11.78 -2.63 -31.25
N GLU A 73 12.48 -3.71 -30.88
CA GLU A 73 12.37 -5.01 -31.56
C GLU A 73 11.56 -6.03 -30.75
N HIS A 74 11.68 -5.99 -29.42
CA HIS A 74 11.14 -7.00 -28.50
C HIS A 74 10.23 -6.42 -27.40
N GLY A 75 9.93 -5.11 -27.48
CA GLY A 75 9.02 -4.42 -26.60
C GLY A 75 7.58 -4.88 -26.78
N ASP A 76 6.76 -4.56 -25.78
CA ASP A 76 5.32 -4.88 -25.75
C ASP A 76 4.46 -3.60 -25.64
N ASN A 77 5.04 -2.45 -25.97
CA ASN A 77 4.42 -1.13 -25.85
C ASN A 77 3.84 -0.83 -24.46
N GLY A 78 4.43 -1.40 -23.39
CA GLY A 78 4.01 -1.14 -22.01
C GLY A 78 3.11 -2.21 -21.39
N ALA A 79 2.78 -3.29 -22.10
CA ALA A 79 1.88 -4.34 -21.60
C ALA A 79 2.34 -4.95 -20.27
N ARG A 80 3.65 -5.21 -20.08
CA ARG A 80 4.23 -5.65 -18.80
C ARG A 80 3.93 -4.70 -17.63
N ILE A 81 4.04 -3.40 -17.88
CA ILE A 81 3.80 -2.37 -16.87
C ILE A 81 2.33 -2.37 -16.48
N GLU A 82 1.44 -2.39 -17.47
CA GLU A 82 0.00 -2.37 -17.20
C GLU A 82 -0.45 -3.63 -16.47
N ARG A 83 0.06 -4.79 -16.87
CA ARG A 83 -0.26 -6.04 -16.18
C ARG A 83 0.27 -6.07 -14.74
N CYS A 84 1.46 -5.50 -14.48
CA CYS A 84 1.95 -5.31 -13.12
C CYS A 84 1.01 -4.43 -12.27
N ARG A 85 0.44 -3.36 -12.85
CA ARG A 85 -0.54 -2.51 -12.14
C ARG A 85 -1.79 -3.29 -11.77
N GLN A 86 -2.36 -4.02 -12.73
CA GLN A 86 -3.55 -4.83 -12.52
C GLN A 86 -3.31 -5.91 -11.45
N LEU A 87 -2.24 -6.69 -11.58
CA LEU A 87 -1.91 -7.74 -10.62
C LEU A 87 -1.72 -7.16 -9.21
N LYS A 88 -1.07 -6.00 -9.09
CA LYS A 88 -0.91 -5.34 -7.79
C LYS A 88 -2.25 -4.86 -7.21
N ALA A 89 -3.13 -4.28 -8.03
CA ALA A 89 -4.46 -3.88 -7.62
C ALA A 89 -5.30 -5.09 -7.15
N ASP A 90 -5.22 -6.22 -7.87
CA ASP A 90 -5.90 -7.47 -7.51
C ASP A 90 -5.39 -8.00 -6.16
N LEU A 91 -4.06 -8.01 -5.95
CA LEU A 91 -3.43 -8.41 -4.69
C LEU A 91 -3.86 -7.51 -3.53
N VAL A 92 -3.94 -6.19 -3.73
CA VAL A 92 -4.39 -5.23 -2.72
C VAL A 92 -5.87 -5.45 -2.39
N ALA A 93 -6.72 -5.66 -3.40
CA ALA A 93 -8.15 -5.91 -3.19
C ALA A 93 -8.38 -7.18 -2.37
N ILE A 94 -7.66 -8.26 -2.70
CA ILE A 94 -7.73 -9.53 -1.94
C ILE A 94 -7.21 -9.33 -0.52
N ALA A 95 -6.08 -8.64 -0.34
CA ALA A 95 -5.52 -8.39 0.98
C ALA A 95 -6.43 -7.52 1.88
N ARG A 96 -7.34 -6.75 1.30
CA ARG A 96 -8.33 -5.92 2.01
C ARG A 96 -9.66 -6.62 2.27
N GLU A 97 -9.88 -7.81 1.71
CA GLU A 97 -11.13 -8.56 1.89
C GLU A 97 -11.36 -8.87 3.38
N GLY A 98 -12.42 -8.29 3.97
CA GLY A 98 -12.76 -8.45 5.38
C GLY A 98 -11.85 -7.68 6.36
N VAL A 99 -10.94 -6.84 5.88
CA VAL A 99 -10.03 -6.05 6.72
C VAL A 99 -10.64 -4.71 7.11
N ASN A 100 -10.49 -4.31 8.37
CA ASN A 100 -10.91 -2.97 8.82
C ASN A 100 -10.11 -1.89 8.05
N PRO A 101 -10.78 -0.96 7.32
CA PRO A 101 -10.10 0.09 6.55
C PRO A 101 -9.47 1.16 7.44
N ILE A 102 -9.71 1.17 8.75
CA ILE A 102 -9.10 2.10 9.69
C ILE A 102 -7.81 1.48 10.23
N ALA A 103 -6.67 2.12 9.98
CA ALA A 103 -5.37 1.69 10.49
C ALA A 103 -5.30 1.76 12.03
N TYR A 104 -4.34 1.04 12.62
CA TYR A 104 -4.12 1.11 14.07
C TYR A 104 -3.83 2.52 14.58
N CYS A 105 -3.21 3.39 13.78
CA CYS A 105 -2.95 4.79 14.13
C CYS A 105 -4.17 5.71 13.94
N GLY A 106 -5.33 5.19 13.50
CA GLY A 106 -6.55 5.97 13.26
C GLY A 106 -6.65 6.63 11.89
N PHE A 107 -5.66 6.42 11.01
CA PHE A 107 -5.73 6.87 9.61
C PHE A 107 -6.65 5.95 8.78
N SER A 108 -7.38 6.49 7.81
CA SER A 108 -8.14 5.65 6.87
C SER A 108 -7.29 5.16 5.70
N CYS A 109 -7.20 3.84 5.53
CA CYS A 109 -6.51 3.20 4.40
C CYS A 109 -7.20 3.44 3.04
N ASN A 110 -8.47 3.86 3.05
CA ASN A 110 -9.20 4.23 1.83
C ASN A 110 -8.77 5.59 1.29
N HIS A 111 -8.23 6.45 2.17
CA HIS A 111 -7.84 7.82 1.84
C HIS A 111 -6.33 8.05 1.93
N CYS A 112 -5.57 6.96 2.07
CA CYS A 112 -4.12 7.00 2.03
C CYS A 112 -3.67 7.06 0.55
N PHE A 113 -2.69 7.91 0.24
CA PHE A 113 -2.08 7.98 -1.09
C PHE A 113 -1.43 6.65 -1.54
N LEU A 114 -1.11 5.76 -0.58
CA LEU A 114 -0.64 4.40 -0.86
C LEU A 114 -1.78 3.39 -1.03
N GLY A 115 -3.05 3.82 -0.96
CA GLY A 115 -4.21 2.94 -0.90
C GLY A 115 -4.35 2.00 -2.09
N GLN A 116 -3.96 2.48 -3.28
CA GLN A 116 -3.87 1.67 -4.51
C GLN A 116 -2.84 0.54 -4.42
N TRP A 117 -1.86 0.67 -3.52
CA TRP A 117 -0.65 -0.17 -3.49
C TRP A 117 -0.47 -0.94 -2.18
N CYS A 118 -1.31 -0.70 -1.17
CA CYS A 118 -1.16 -1.21 0.18
C CYS A 118 -2.44 -1.89 0.67
N GLY A 119 -2.31 -3.12 1.15
CA GLY A 119 -3.40 -3.92 1.72
C GLY A 119 -3.90 -3.46 3.08
N SER A 120 -3.34 -2.40 3.68
CA SER A 120 -3.50 -1.96 5.09
C SER A 120 -2.47 -2.59 6.04
N CYS A 121 -2.17 -1.86 7.12
CA CYS A 121 -1.38 -2.34 8.26
C CYS A 121 -2.02 -3.52 9.03
N ARG A 122 -3.25 -3.89 8.67
CA ARG A 122 -4.00 -5.04 9.21
C ARG A 122 -4.01 -6.25 8.27
N SER A 123 -3.35 -6.18 7.13
CA SER A 123 -3.25 -7.26 6.15
C SER A 123 -1.84 -7.87 6.11
N ASP A 124 -1.72 -9.02 5.43
CA ASP A 124 -0.43 -9.63 5.07
C ASP A 124 0.26 -8.93 3.89
N TYR A 125 -0.34 -7.88 3.32
CA TYR A 125 0.16 -7.14 2.16
C TYR A 125 0.32 -5.64 2.48
N ASN A 126 1.01 -5.34 3.59
CA ASN A 126 1.26 -3.98 4.05
C ASN A 126 2.46 -3.34 3.34
N CYS A 127 2.25 -2.19 2.70
CA CYS A 127 3.30 -1.36 2.08
C CYS A 127 3.45 0.02 2.75
N CYS A 128 3.06 0.15 4.02
CA CYS A 128 3.16 1.40 4.76
C CYS A 128 4.61 1.89 4.81
N SER A 129 4.83 3.10 4.28
CA SER A 129 6.14 3.75 4.26
C SER A 129 6.75 3.93 5.65
N TYR A 130 5.91 4.11 6.67
CA TYR A 130 6.38 4.22 8.05
C TYR A 130 6.84 2.87 8.61
N ALA A 131 6.09 1.79 8.35
CA ALA A 131 6.48 0.46 8.80
C ALA A 131 7.80 0.01 8.17
N THR A 132 8.07 0.36 6.90
CA THR A 132 9.30 -0.02 6.19
C THR A 132 10.58 0.57 6.77
N ILE A 133 10.50 1.68 7.50
CA ILE A 133 11.66 2.31 8.14
C ILE A 133 11.82 1.90 9.61
N CYS A 134 10.93 1.05 10.13
CA CYS A 134 11.01 0.51 11.48
C CYS A 134 11.71 -0.84 11.48
N ASP A 135 12.36 -1.16 12.60
CA ASP A 135 12.99 -2.46 12.79
C ASP A 135 11.97 -3.60 12.62
N GLY A 136 12.34 -4.61 11.83
CA GLY A 136 11.47 -5.74 11.52
C GLY A 136 10.28 -5.42 10.61
N GLY A 137 10.21 -4.22 10.03
CA GLY A 137 9.12 -3.82 9.14
C GLY A 137 7.78 -3.63 9.85
N LEU A 138 7.78 -3.46 11.18
CA LEU A 138 6.59 -3.37 12.01
C LEU A 138 6.44 -1.97 12.62
N CYS A 139 5.31 -1.33 12.38
CA CYS A 139 5.02 -0.01 12.93
C CYS A 139 4.80 -0.08 14.45
N PRO A 140 5.43 0.79 15.27
CA PRO A 140 5.26 0.79 16.73
C PRO A 140 3.80 0.95 17.21
N ASN A 141 2.94 1.64 16.46
CA ASN A 141 1.51 1.72 16.80
C ASN A 141 0.83 0.35 16.69
N VAL A 142 1.23 -0.49 15.71
CA VAL A 142 0.70 -1.85 15.56
C VAL A 142 1.12 -2.69 16.76
N THR A 143 2.42 -2.72 17.06
CA THR A 143 2.98 -3.48 18.19
C THR A 143 2.31 -3.07 19.50
N CYS A 144 2.26 -1.77 19.78
CA CYS A 144 1.68 -1.24 21.02
C CYS A 144 0.18 -1.57 21.14
N CYS A 145 -0.60 -1.46 20.06
CA CYS A 145 -2.02 -1.83 20.10
C CYS A 145 -2.23 -3.33 20.36
N GLN A 146 -1.41 -4.18 19.73
CA GLN A 146 -1.46 -5.63 19.93
C GLN A 146 -1.09 -6.03 21.37
N GLU A 147 0.00 -5.48 21.91
CA GLU A 147 0.44 -5.74 23.29
C GLU A 147 -0.60 -5.30 24.32
N ARG A 148 -1.30 -4.18 24.06
CA ARG A 148 -2.36 -3.67 24.93
C ARG A 148 -3.74 -4.27 24.62
N SER A 149 -3.84 -5.13 23.62
CA SER A 149 -5.10 -5.75 23.17
C SER A 149 -6.21 -4.73 22.87
N ILE A 150 -5.84 -3.60 22.24
CA ILE A 150 -6.78 -2.57 21.78
C ILE A 150 -6.89 -2.60 20.25
N GLU A 151 -8.06 -2.27 19.73
CA GLU A 151 -8.35 -2.37 18.29
C GLU A 151 -7.60 -1.31 17.49
N GLY A 152 -7.31 -0.17 18.11
CA GLY A 152 -6.47 0.89 17.56
C GLY A 152 -6.15 1.97 18.60
N CYS A 153 -5.29 2.91 18.23
CA CYS A 153 -4.87 4.01 19.09
C CYS A 153 -6.05 4.87 19.57
N TYR A 154 -7.18 4.87 18.85
CA TYR A 154 -8.42 5.54 19.25
C TYR A 154 -9.09 4.95 20.51
N GLU A 155 -8.67 3.77 20.97
CA GLU A 155 -9.10 3.19 22.26
C GLU A 155 -8.07 3.44 23.37
N CYS A 156 -6.93 4.08 23.06
CA CYS A 156 -5.88 4.36 24.03
C CYS A 156 -6.30 5.50 24.97
N PRO A 157 -6.28 5.31 26.30
CA PRO A 157 -6.60 6.39 27.25
C PRO A 157 -5.60 7.55 27.19
N ASP A 158 -4.38 7.27 26.75
CA ASP A 158 -3.28 8.24 26.67
C ASP A 158 -3.20 8.93 25.29
N LEU A 159 -4.17 8.71 24.39
CA LEU A 159 -4.12 9.09 22.98
C LEU A 159 -3.73 10.56 22.75
N THR A 160 -4.32 11.48 23.51
CA THR A 160 -4.13 12.92 23.34
C THR A 160 -2.66 13.32 23.53
N THR A 161 -2.00 12.75 24.54
CA THR A 161 -0.59 13.01 24.88
C THR A 161 0.40 12.01 24.27
N CYS A 162 -0.07 10.91 23.67
CA CYS A 162 0.77 9.82 23.19
C CYS A 162 1.72 10.26 22.06
N THR A 163 3.00 9.93 22.16
CA THR A 163 4.01 10.20 21.13
C THR A 163 4.60 8.92 20.52
N ILE A 164 3.99 7.77 20.77
CA ILE A 164 4.47 6.47 20.30
C ILE A 164 4.31 6.35 18.78
N GLY A 165 5.37 5.86 18.12
CA GLY A 165 5.36 5.50 16.71
C GLY A 165 5.07 6.69 15.81
N PHE A 166 4.07 6.56 14.95
CA PHE A 166 3.71 7.58 13.96
C PHE A 166 3.36 8.93 14.62
N TYR A 167 2.93 8.94 15.88
CA TYR A 167 2.67 10.17 16.64
C TYR A 167 3.93 10.87 17.17
N THR A 168 5.12 10.35 16.88
CA THR A 168 6.39 11.03 17.21
C THR A 168 6.39 12.44 16.61
N PRO A 169 6.67 13.49 17.40
CA PRO A 169 6.74 14.85 16.89
C PRO A 169 7.73 14.98 15.73
N GLY A 170 7.32 15.66 14.66
CA GLY A 170 8.13 15.86 13.45
C GLY A 170 7.84 14.88 12.31
N ASN A 171 7.11 13.78 12.56
CA ASN A 171 6.63 12.93 11.48
C ASN A 171 5.59 13.67 10.62
N ASP A 172 5.80 13.67 9.30
CA ASP A 172 4.83 14.22 8.34
C ASP A 172 3.50 13.45 8.42
N GLY A 173 2.40 14.17 8.70
CA GLY A 173 1.07 13.62 8.90
C GLY A 173 0.74 13.11 10.31
N ALA A 174 1.63 13.24 11.30
CA ALA A 174 1.35 12.85 12.69
C ALA A 174 0.13 13.58 13.28
N TYR A 175 0.01 14.89 13.02
CA TYR A 175 -1.12 15.69 13.50
C TYR A 175 -2.44 15.26 12.84
N ALA A 176 -2.45 15.14 11.52
CA ALA A 176 -3.62 14.66 10.78
C ALA A 176 -4.08 13.28 11.26
N CYS A 177 -3.13 12.37 11.49
CA CYS A 177 -3.44 11.02 11.95
C CYS A 177 -3.96 10.99 13.39
N LYS A 178 -3.38 11.79 14.29
CA LYS A 178 -3.85 11.89 15.68
C LYS A 178 -5.22 12.56 15.77
N ALA A 179 -5.48 13.60 14.97
CA ALA A 179 -6.80 14.24 14.89
C ALA A 179 -7.88 13.22 14.50
N GLN A 180 -7.62 12.40 13.48
CA GLN A 180 -8.52 11.31 13.05
C GLN A 180 -8.72 10.26 14.16
N ALA A 181 -7.67 9.85 14.86
CA ALA A 181 -7.79 8.92 15.99
C ALA A 181 -8.63 9.49 17.14
N ILE A 182 -8.45 10.77 17.49
CA ILE A 182 -9.24 11.44 18.52
C ILE A 182 -10.70 11.53 18.07
N PHE A 183 -10.96 11.83 16.80
CA PHE A 183 -12.30 11.83 16.24
C PHE A 183 -12.98 10.46 16.40
N ILE A 184 -12.30 9.37 16.03
CA ILE A 184 -12.83 8.01 16.19
C ILE A 184 -13.13 7.71 17.67
N SER A 185 -12.25 8.13 18.58
CA SER A 185 -12.45 7.95 20.03
C SER A 185 -13.71 8.67 20.55
N LYS A 186 -14.01 9.87 20.03
CA LYS A 186 -15.18 10.66 20.42
C LYS A 186 -16.49 10.19 19.77
N TYR A 187 -16.47 9.84 18.48
CA TYR A 187 -17.67 9.71 17.67
C TYR A 187 -17.86 8.33 17.04
N GLY A 188 -16.85 7.47 17.10
CA GLY A 188 -16.89 6.12 16.55
C GLY A 188 -16.43 6.02 15.09
N LYS A 189 -16.21 4.78 14.66
CA LYS A 189 -15.63 4.42 13.36
C LYS A 189 -16.55 4.71 12.18
N GLU A 190 -17.85 4.51 12.35
CA GLU A 190 -18.85 4.71 11.28
C GLU A 190 -18.96 6.18 10.89
N ASP A 191 -19.06 7.07 11.88
CA ASP A 191 -19.08 8.52 11.66
C ASP A 191 -17.79 9.03 11.04
N PHE A 192 -16.65 8.44 11.44
CA PHE A 192 -15.34 8.80 10.89
C PHE A 192 -15.25 8.52 9.40
N LEU A 193 -15.66 7.33 8.95
CA LEU A 193 -15.62 6.98 7.53
C LEU A 193 -16.53 7.90 6.71
N ARG A 194 -17.76 8.16 7.20
CA ARG A 194 -18.69 9.11 6.56
C ARG A 194 -18.11 10.52 6.43
N VAL A 195 -17.46 11.02 7.48
CA VAL A 195 -16.84 12.35 7.48
C VAL A 195 -15.67 12.43 6.49
N LEU A 196 -14.84 11.39 6.42
CA LEU A 196 -13.73 11.39 5.47
C LEU A 196 -14.19 11.30 4.03
N ASP A 197 -15.25 10.55 3.73
CA ASP A 197 -15.85 10.54 2.39
C ASP A 197 -16.28 11.97 2.01
N ARG A 198 -17.00 12.66 2.90
CA ARG A 198 -17.41 14.06 2.68
C ARG A 198 -16.20 15.00 2.54
N LEU A 199 -15.15 14.81 3.33
CA LEU A 199 -13.93 15.63 3.23
C LEU A 199 -13.32 15.56 1.83
N HIS A 200 -13.29 14.37 1.21
CA HIS A 200 -12.80 14.21 -0.17
C HIS A 200 -13.76 14.81 -1.20
N GLU A 201 -15.07 14.81 -0.94
CA GLU A 201 -16.05 15.47 -1.82
C GLU A 201 -15.88 17.00 -1.83
N ILE A 202 -15.65 17.61 -0.66
CA ILE A 202 -15.50 19.08 -0.54
C ILE A 202 -14.10 19.58 -0.86
N SER A 203 -13.11 18.69 -0.89
CA SER A 203 -11.70 19.03 -1.17
C SER A 203 -11.08 17.93 -2.05
N PRO A 204 -11.49 17.82 -3.32
CA PRO A 204 -11.04 16.73 -4.19
C PRO A 204 -9.57 16.84 -4.63
N ASP A 205 -8.95 18.00 -4.44
CA ASP A 205 -7.65 18.34 -5.04
C ASP A 205 -6.43 18.01 -4.16
N PHE A 206 -6.62 17.56 -2.91
CA PHE A 206 -5.47 17.22 -2.05
C PHE A 206 -4.95 15.82 -2.36
N GLU A 207 -3.63 15.66 -2.43
CA GLU A 207 -3.00 14.36 -2.64
C GLU A 207 -2.85 13.59 -1.33
N LYS A 208 -2.70 14.34 -0.23
CA LYS A 208 -2.40 13.80 1.10
C LYS A 208 -3.27 14.46 2.16
N THR A 209 -3.88 13.65 3.03
CA THR A 209 -4.76 14.17 4.10
C THR A 209 -4.08 15.18 5.03
N GLN A 210 -2.75 15.11 5.21
CA GLN A 210 -2.03 16.11 6.01
C GLN A 210 -2.02 17.52 5.40
N GLU A 211 -2.28 17.67 4.10
CA GLU A 211 -2.42 18.99 3.48
C GLU A 211 -3.65 19.74 4.01
N VAL A 212 -4.65 19.00 4.50
CA VAL A 212 -5.89 19.56 5.04
C VAL A 212 -5.94 19.49 6.56
N LEU A 213 -5.55 18.35 7.13
CA LEU A 213 -5.68 18.07 8.58
C LEU A 213 -4.36 18.23 9.35
N GLY A 214 -3.25 18.58 8.68
CA GLY A 214 -1.90 18.45 9.23
C GLY A 214 -1.34 19.68 9.96
N ASP A 215 -2.05 20.82 9.98
CA ASP A 215 -1.57 22.04 10.63
C ASP A 215 -1.36 21.85 12.15
N SER A 216 -2.37 21.30 12.82
CA SER A 216 -2.33 20.93 14.24
C SER A 216 -3.40 19.87 14.52
N VAL A 217 -3.26 19.16 15.64
CA VAL A 217 -4.25 18.17 16.06
C VAL A 217 -5.62 18.81 16.26
N ASP A 218 -5.67 19.96 16.93
CA ASP A 218 -6.93 20.64 17.24
C ASP A 218 -7.63 21.16 15.98
N LYS A 219 -6.88 21.76 15.05
CA LYS A 219 -7.45 22.27 13.80
C LYS A 219 -7.91 21.14 12.88
N GLY A 220 -7.14 20.05 12.79
CA GLY A 220 -7.56 18.87 12.04
C GLY A 220 -8.84 18.25 12.61
N LEU A 221 -8.97 18.22 13.94
CA LEU A 221 -10.16 17.73 14.61
C LEU A 221 -11.39 18.63 14.37
N GLU A 222 -11.21 19.95 14.46
CA GLU A 222 -12.27 20.94 14.16
C GLU A 222 -12.80 20.78 12.73
N ILE A 223 -11.91 20.59 11.74
CA ILE A 223 -12.31 20.34 10.34
C ILE A 223 -13.15 19.07 10.23
N LEU A 224 -12.72 17.97 10.86
CA LEU A 224 -13.47 16.72 10.85
C LEU A 224 -14.84 16.86 11.53
N GLU A 225 -14.90 17.55 12.68
CA GLU A 225 -16.13 17.82 13.41
C GLU A 225 -17.10 18.68 12.58
N GLY A 226 -16.60 19.72 11.88
CA GLY A 226 -17.39 20.52 10.95
C GLY A 226 -17.92 19.75 9.74
N CYS A 227 -17.21 18.71 9.29
CA CYS A 227 -17.70 17.82 8.25
C CYS A 227 -18.81 16.87 8.72
N ARG A 228 -19.13 16.79 10.02
CA ARG A 228 -20.26 15.97 10.51
C ARG A 228 -21.61 16.62 10.25
N GLU A 229 -21.68 17.95 10.25
CA GLU A 229 -22.89 18.80 10.19
C GLU A 229 -23.45 18.99 8.79
#